data_AF-A0ABD1T3D4-F1
#
_entry.id   AF-A0ABD1T3D4-F1
#
_cell.length_a   1.000
_cell.length_b   1.000
_cell.length_c   1.000
_cell.angle_alpha   90.00
_cell.angle_beta   90.00
_cell.angle_gamma   90.00
#
_symmetry.space_group_name_H-M   'P 1'
#
loop_
_entity.id
_entity.type
_entity.pdbx_description
1 polymer ?
#
loop_
_entity_poly.entity_id
_entity_poly.type
_entity_poly.pdbx_seq_one_letter_code
_entity_poly.pdbx_strand_id
1 'polypeptide(L)'
;MIWEISGLIWAFASGSWCHRLLLFAIWSSFFQNVLTLQTPLELTHISSTSLLEASPPKSGIFRPIEVSPAVIPHYMFPGKSLPPMYPTYPTTYDPVLTGRCPVNFSAISNILDKTASDCNQLYAPVLGNVICCPQFSSLLHIFQGFYSINSDNLVLLNAVADDCFKDIINILASRGANGSIPAICSVKSSNLTGGSCPVKDINTLEKIVNTSKLLEACSTVDPLKECCRSICQPAIIEAALKILGTQSFADNDKNHLDMLNDCKGVVYSWISRTLPHDAANTAFRILSACKVNKACPLDLKQPSEVIVACKNVAAPSPSCCSSLNTYIVGIQKQMLITNRQAIICATMLGSMLQKGGVMTNIYELCDVDLKDFSIQVAVADGQQGCLLRSLPADLVYDNSSGFSFTCDLSDNIAAPWPSSSSLTSLSLCAPEMSLPALPTSETLGNLGCRGGWTDLFVPILSFFVFGTLLF
;
A
#
# COMPACT_ATOMS: atom_id res chain seq x y z
N MET A 1 5.37 40.22 -57.46
CA MET A 1 4.65 39.00 -57.87
C MET A 1 3.77 38.63 -56.69
N ILE A 2 2.52 39.13 -56.56
CA ILE A 2 1.30 38.75 -57.31
C ILE A 2 0.95 37.28 -56.92
N TRP A 3 -0.09 36.88 -56.17
CA TRP A 3 -1.44 37.38 -55.74
C TRP A 3 -1.71 36.93 -54.28
N GLU A 4 -2.34 37.66 -53.36
CA GLU A 4 -3.76 38.09 -53.25
C GLU A 4 -4.83 36.98 -53.36
N ILE A 5 -5.43 36.61 -52.22
CA ILE A 5 -6.87 36.29 -52.15
C ILE A 5 -7.49 37.34 -51.24
N SER A 6 -8.28 38.17 -51.88
CA SER A 6 -8.96 39.36 -51.36
C SER A 6 -10.24 38.96 -50.62
N GLY A 7 -10.48 39.61 -49.48
CA GLY A 7 -11.78 40.14 -49.04
C GLY A 7 -12.89 39.17 -48.60
N LEU A 8 -13.32 39.29 -47.34
CA LEU A 8 -14.46 40.17 -47.01
C LEU A 8 -14.61 40.29 -45.49
N ILE A 9 -14.70 41.54 -45.02
CA ILE A 9 -15.02 41.96 -43.65
C ILE A 9 -16.37 42.71 -43.73
N TRP A 10 -17.29 42.34 -42.83
CA TRP A 10 -18.53 43.01 -42.38
C TRP A 10 -19.75 42.89 -43.32
N ALA A 11 -21.01 42.77 -42.87
CA ALA A 11 -21.65 43.19 -41.62
C ALA A 11 -22.90 42.33 -41.27
N PHE A 12 -23.33 42.49 -40.02
CA PHE A 12 -24.51 41.95 -39.34
C PHE A 12 -25.86 42.02 -40.09
N ALA A 13 -26.69 40.97 -39.96
CA ALA A 13 -28.14 41.09 -39.74
C ALA A 13 -28.77 39.79 -39.20
N SER A 14 -29.44 39.91 -38.05
CA SER A 14 -30.53 39.07 -37.48
C SER A 14 -30.52 37.55 -37.69
N GLY A 15 -30.24 36.78 -36.62
CA GLY A 15 -30.53 35.34 -36.62
C GLY A 15 -29.89 34.51 -35.50
N SER A 16 -29.70 35.06 -34.29
CA SER A 16 -28.92 34.40 -33.23
C SER A 16 -29.76 33.89 -32.04
N TRP A 17 -30.96 33.38 -32.32
CA TRP A 17 -31.80 32.71 -31.32
C TRP A 17 -32.01 31.22 -31.65
N CYS A 18 -32.23 30.87 -32.93
CA CYS A 18 -32.32 29.47 -33.35
C CYS A 18 -31.01 28.69 -33.12
N HIS A 19 -29.85 29.32 -33.31
CA HIS A 19 -28.57 28.65 -33.10
C HIS A 19 -28.27 28.40 -31.61
N ARG A 20 -28.73 29.29 -30.72
CA ARG A 20 -28.62 29.10 -29.27
C ARG A 20 -29.59 28.04 -28.74
N LEU A 21 -30.79 27.96 -29.30
CA LEU A 21 -31.77 26.91 -28.97
C LEU A 21 -31.32 25.52 -29.44
N LEU A 22 -30.68 25.42 -30.61
CA LEU A 22 -30.11 24.17 -31.11
C LEU A 22 -28.97 23.66 -30.22
N LEU A 23 -28.06 24.55 -29.81
CA LEU A 23 -26.98 24.20 -28.87
C LEU A 23 -27.53 23.81 -27.50
N PHE A 24 -28.60 24.45 -27.02
CA PHE A 24 -29.26 24.08 -25.77
C PHE A 24 -29.99 22.73 -25.88
N ALA A 25 -30.64 22.42 -26.99
CA ALA A 25 -31.32 21.13 -27.22
C ALA A 25 -30.33 19.96 -27.31
N ILE A 26 -29.19 20.16 -27.99
CA ILE A 26 -28.10 19.17 -28.06
C ILE A 26 -27.45 18.95 -26.69
N TRP A 27 -27.32 20.01 -25.89
CA TRP A 27 -26.83 19.90 -24.52
C TRP A 27 -27.84 19.19 -23.61
N SER A 28 -29.14 19.42 -23.81
CA SER A 28 -30.23 18.83 -23.02
C SER A 28 -30.44 17.34 -23.31
N SER A 29 -30.15 16.86 -24.52
CA SER A 29 -30.28 15.45 -24.88
C SER A 29 -29.18 14.55 -24.29
N PHE A 30 -28.08 15.13 -23.80
CA PHE A 30 -27.06 14.39 -23.06
C PHE A 30 -27.43 14.12 -21.58
N PHE A 31 -28.47 14.79 -21.04
CA PHE A 31 -28.86 14.67 -19.63
C PHE A 31 -30.18 13.90 -19.38
N GLN A 32 -30.83 13.38 -20.42
CA GLN A 32 -32.17 12.74 -20.31
C GLN A 32 -32.18 11.22 -20.14
N ASN A 33 -31.04 10.56 -19.88
CA ASN A 33 -31.01 9.10 -19.67
C ASN A 33 -30.55 8.68 -18.28
N VAL A 34 -31.19 9.17 -17.21
CA VAL A 34 -31.26 8.43 -15.93
C VAL A 34 -32.55 8.82 -15.18
N LEU A 35 -33.62 8.02 -15.33
CA LEU A 35 -34.53 7.69 -14.23
C LEU A 35 -35.48 6.53 -14.62
N THR A 36 -35.15 5.36 -14.06
CA THR A 36 -36.05 4.32 -13.51
C THR A 36 -37.32 3.94 -14.29
N LEU A 37 -37.31 2.73 -14.88
CA LEU A 37 -38.52 1.94 -15.10
C LEU A 37 -38.42 0.60 -14.35
N GLN A 38 -39.44 0.36 -13.53
CA GLN A 38 -39.62 -0.78 -12.66
C GLN A 38 -40.54 -1.79 -13.34
N THR A 39 -40.08 -3.05 -13.45
CA THR A 39 -40.82 -4.33 -13.63
C THR A 39 -41.56 -4.56 -14.98
N PRO A 40 -41.71 -5.82 -15.49
CA PRO A 40 -41.82 -7.09 -14.77
C PRO A 40 -40.87 -8.23 -15.21
N LEU A 41 -40.61 -9.12 -14.25
CA LEU A 41 -39.93 -10.40 -14.39
C LEU A 41 -40.92 -11.40 -15.03
N GLU A 42 -40.65 -11.88 -16.24
CA GLU A 42 -41.42 -13.00 -16.82
C GLU A 42 -40.72 -14.32 -16.47
N LEU A 43 -41.42 -15.07 -15.62
CA LEU A 43 -41.10 -16.38 -15.08
C LEU A 43 -41.39 -17.45 -16.13
N THR A 44 -40.40 -18.26 -16.52
CA THR A 44 -40.66 -19.56 -17.14
C THR A 44 -39.85 -20.67 -16.47
N HIS A 45 -40.55 -21.39 -15.60
CA HIS A 45 -40.42 -22.81 -15.25
C HIS A 45 -39.08 -23.35 -14.75
N ILE A 46 -38.89 -23.16 -13.44
CA ILE A 46 -38.28 -24.15 -12.55
C ILE A 46 -39.26 -25.33 -12.41
N SER A 47 -38.77 -26.56 -12.63
CA SER A 47 -39.40 -27.76 -12.06
C SER A 47 -38.78 -28.00 -10.69
N SER A 48 -39.59 -27.78 -9.66
CA SER A 48 -39.29 -28.00 -8.25
C SER A 48 -39.72 -29.41 -7.83
N THR A 49 -38.90 -30.05 -7.01
CA THR A 49 -39.25 -31.06 -5.98
C THR A 49 -37.94 -31.38 -5.27
N SER A 50 -37.78 -31.37 -3.96
CA SER A 50 -38.60 -30.99 -2.80
C SER A 50 -37.62 -30.93 -1.64
N LEU A 51 -37.66 -29.89 -0.81
CA LEU A 51 -37.06 -29.93 0.52
C LEU A 51 -37.73 -31.09 1.29
N LEU A 52 -36.95 -32.08 1.68
CA LEU A 52 -37.29 -33.01 2.75
C LEU A 52 -36.11 -33.01 3.72
N GLU A 53 -36.42 -32.66 4.97
CA GLU A 53 -35.61 -32.93 6.15
C GLU A 53 -34.97 -34.32 6.08
N ALA A 54 -33.65 -34.38 6.11
CA ALA A 54 -32.90 -35.60 6.35
C ALA A 54 -31.90 -35.33 7.48
N SER A 55 -32.11 -36.04 8.58
CA SER A 55 -31.27 -36.07 9.77
C SER A 55 -29.83 -36.50 9.43
N PRO A 56 -28.81 -36.12 10.23
CA PRO A 56 -27.44 -36.51 9.95
C PRO A 56 -27.28 -38.05 10.04
N PRO A 57 -26.65 -38.72 9.06
CA PRO A 57 -26.43 -40.15 9.15
C PRO A 57 -25.37 -40.46 10.21
N LYS A 58 -25.68 -41.49 11.00
CA LYS A 58 -24.83 -42.06 12.04
C LYS A 58 -23.53 -42.59 11.44
N SER A 59 -22.46 -42.44 12.22
CA SER A 59 -21.11 -43.01 12.06
C SER A 59 -21.06 -44.28 11.21
N GLY A 60 -20.53 -44.15 9.99
CA GLY A 60 -20.21 -45.23 9.07
C GLY A 60 -18.71 -45.33 8.85
N ILE A 61 -18.17 -46.53 9.04
CA ILE A 61 -16.76 -46.90 8.88
C ILE A 61 -16.31 -46.64 7.43
N PHE A 62 -15.36 -45.72 7.22
CA PHE A 62 -14.73 -45.49 5.92
C PHE A 62 -13.87 -46.69 5.54
N ARG A 63 -14.17 -47.31 4.38
CA ARG A 63 -13.21 -48.17 3.67
C ARG A 63 -12.30 -47.28 2.82
N PRO A 64 -11.05 -47.70 2.54
CA PRO A 64 -10.12 -46.91 1.75
C PRO A 64 -10.67 -46.69 0.34
N ILE A 65 -10.63 -45.43 -0.12
CA ILE A 65 -10.88 -45.08 -1.51
C ILE A 65 -9.64 -45.52 -2.31
N GLU A 66 -9.80 -46.46 -3.24
CA GLU A 66 -8.78 -46.72 -4.25
C GLU A 66 -8.77 -45.55 -5.24
N VAL A 67 -7.78 -44.66 -5.10
CA VAL A 67 -7.54 -43.58 -6.06
C VAL A 67 -6.68 -44.14 -7.19
N SER A 68 -7.21 -44.09 -8.41
CA SER A 68 -6.51 -44.50 -9.63
C SER A 68 -5.20 -43.70 -9.81
N PRO A 69 -4.04 -44.31 -10.11
CA PRO A 69 -2.76 -43.62 -10.14
C PRO A 69 -2.58 -42.92 -11.50
N ALA A 70 -3.29 -41.81 -11.69
CA ALA A 70 -3.10 -40.96 -12.86
C ALA A 70 -3.41 -39.51 -12.49
N VAL A 71 -2.45 -38.85 -11.84
CA VAL A 71 -1.93 -37.49 -12.09
C VAL A 71 -0.91 -37.25 -10.98
N ILE A 72 0.31 -37.74 -11.18
CA ILE A 72 1.46 -37.27 -10.41
C ILE A 72 1.95 -36.01 -11.15
N PRO A 73 1.90 -34.81 -10.55
CA PRO A 73 2.47 -33.62 -11.16
C PRO A 73 3.95 -33.86 -11.42
N HIS A 74 4.40 -33.61 -12.65
CA HIS A 74 5.81 -33.75 -12.99
C HIS A 74 6.62 -32.70 -12.22
N TYR A 75 7.43 -33.17 -11.28
CA TYR A 75 8.35 -32.34 -10.50
C TYR A 75 9.52 -31.87 -11.38
N MET A 76 9.68 -30.56 -11.55
CA MET A 76 10.72 -29.97 -12.41
C MET A 76 12.14 -29.99 -11.82
N PHE A 77 12.38 -30.59 -10.64
CA PHE A 77 13.72 -30.63 -10.02
C PHE A 77 14.13 -32.04 -9.56
N PRO A 78 14.34 -33.01 -10.46
CA PRO A 78 14.78 -34.34 -10.06
C PRO A 78 16.13 -34.26 -9.30
N GLY A 79 16.14 -34.65 -8.02
CA GLY A 79 17.37 -34.84 -7.24
C GLY A 79 17.50 -34.12 -5.89
N LYS A 80 16.52 -33.34 -5.42
CA LYS A 80 16.54 -32.74 -4.07
C LYS A 80 15.60 -33.48 -3.11
N SER A 81 16.11 -33.83 -1.92
CA SER A 81 15.28 -34.45 -0.87
C SER A 81 14.12 -33.52 -0.52
N LEU A 82 12.93 -34.10 -0.39
CA LEU A 82 11.74 -33.37 0.07
C LEU A 82 12.07 -32.72 1.43
N PRO A 83 11.88 -31.40 1.61
CA PRO A 83 11.88 -30.82 2.94
C PRO A 83 10.82 -31.53 3.79
N PRO A 84 11.01 -31.61 5.12
CA PRO A 84 10.04 -32.27 6.01
C PRO A 84 8.63 -31.75 5.73
N MET A 85 7.66 -32.68 5.75
CA MET A 85 6.26 -32.46 5.37
C MET A 85 5.56 -31.38 6.21
N TYR A 86 6.17 -30.99 7.33
CA TYR A 86 5.82 -29.85 8.17
C TYR A 86 7.08 -29.03 8.49
N PRO A 87 7.03 -27.69 8.41
CA PRO A 87 8.12 -26.85 8.90
C PRO A 87 8.31 -27.08 10.41
N THR A 88 9.54 -27.29 10.85
CA THR A 88 9.84 -27.28 12.29
C THR A 88 9.72 -25.85 12.79
N TYR A 89 8.69 -25.56 13.58
CA TYR A 89 8.51 -24.25 14.20
C TYR A 89 9.55 -24.05 15.31
N PRO A 90 10.11 -22.84 15.48
CA PRO A 90 11.07 -22.57 16.55
C PRO A 90 10.45 -22.83 17.92
N THR A 91 11.19 -23.48 18.81
CA THR A 91 10.77 -23.68 20.20
C THR A 91 10.84 -22.35 20.95
N THR A 92 9.76 -21.98 21.63
CA THR A 92 9.76 -20.84 22.54
C THR A 92 10.58 -21.14 23.79
N TYR A 93 11.17 -20.11 24.38
CA TYR A 93 11.99 -20.23 25.59
C TYR A 93 11.97 -18.94 26.42
N ASP A 94 12.49 -19.00 27.64
CA ASP A 94 12.64 -17.82 28.50
C ASP A 94 13.90 -17.02 28.11
N PRO A 95 13.76 -15.74 27.71
CA PRO A 95 14.89 -14.95 27.23
C PRO A 95 15.83 -14.55 28.38
N VAL A 96 17.14 -14.61 28.13
CA VAL A 96 18.15 -14.03 29.02
C VAL A 96 18.28 -12.54 28.71
N LEU A 97 17.79 -11.70 29.62
CA LEU A 97 17.86 -10.24 29.50
C LEU A 97 19.14 -9.69 30.17
N THR A 98 19.61 -8.55 29.69
CA THR A 98 20.74 -7.81 30.25
C THR A 98 20.46 -7.28 31.65
N GLY A 99 19.19 -7.02 31.96
CA GLY A 99 18.75 -6.41 33.22
C GLY A 99 19.09 -4.91 33.35
N ARG A 100 19.59 -4.28 32.27
CA ARG A 100 20.02 -2.88 32.25
C ARG A 100 19.06 -1.96 31.52
N CYS A 101 18.12 -2.52 30.73
CA CYS A 101 17.04 -1.76 30.13
C CYS A 101 15.98 -1.43 31.20
N PRO A 102 15.71 -0.15 31.52
CA PRO A 102 14.80 0.23 32.60
C PRO A 102 13.33 0.23 32.13
N VAL A 103 12.89 -0.85 31.48
CA VAL A 103 11.57 -0.94 30.82
C VAL A 103 10.89 -2.26 31.19
N ASN A 104 9.59 -2.19 31.52
CA ASN A 104 8.76 -3.37 31.67
C ASN A 104 8.15 -3.78 30.32
N PHE A 105 8.76 -4.79 29.67
CA PHE A 105 8.29 -5.31 28.38
C PHE A 105 6.89 -5.92 28.41
N SER A 106 6.36 -6.28 29.59
CA SER A 106 4.99 -6.79 29.71
C SER A 106 3.95 -5.78 29.23
N ALA A 107 4.21 -4.47 29.35
CA ALA A 107 3.29 -3.41 28.95
C ALA A 107 3.08 -3.34 27.42
N ILE A 108 4.08 -3.80 26.65
CA ILE A 108 4.05 -3.83 25.18
C ILE A 108 4.09 -5.25 24.63
N SER A 109 3.73 -6.26 25.45
CA SER A 109 3.84 -7.68 25.05
C SER A 109 3.04 -7.99 23.80
N ASN A 110 1.82 -7.44 23.65
CA ASN A 110 1.00 -7.66 22.45
C ASN A 110 1.75 -7.26 21.16
N ILE A 111 2.43 -6.11 21.18
CA ILE A 111 3.22 -5.63 20.03
C ILE A 111 4.46 -6.50 19.82
N LEU A 112 5.11 -6.97 20.89
CA LEU A 112 6.24 -7.91 20.81
C LEU A 112 5.81 -9.26 20.24
N ASP A 113 4.67 -9.81 20.66
CA ASP A 113 4.10 -11.08 20.16
C ASP A 113 3.76 -10.97 18.67
N LYS A 114 3.09 -9.88 18.29
CA LYS A 114 2.79 -9.59 16.89
C LYS A 114 4.07 -9.45 16.05
N THR A 115 5.08 -8.75 16.58
CA THR A 115 6.37 -8.59 15.89
C THR A 115 7.11 -9.92 15.76
N ALA A 116 7.06 -10.78 16.77
CA ALA A 116 7.68 -12.09 16.71
C ALA A 116 7.01 -13.00 15.66
N SER A 117 5.67 -12.92 15.55
CA SER A 117 4.90 -13.58 14.48
C SER A 117 5.28 -13.03 13.10
N ASP A 118 5.16 -11.72 12.89
CA ASP A 118 5.44 -11.06 11.60
C ASP A 118 6.90 -11.23 11.14
N CYS A 119 7.83 -11.37 12.09
CA CYS A 119 9.24 -11.64 11.86
C CYS A 119 9.64 -13.09 12.17
N ASN A 120 8.72 -14.04 12.01
CA ASN A 120 8.98 -15.46 12.27
C ASN A 120 10.26 -15.94 11.58
N GLN A 121 11.02 -16.81 12.26
CA GLN A 121 12.31 -17.28 11.80
C GLN A 121 12.33 -17.81 10.36
N LEU A 122 11.28 -18.53 9.94
CA LEU A 122 11.19 -19.14 8.62
C LEU A 122 10.89 -18.13 7.51
N TYR A 123 10.05 -17.13 7.81
CA TYR A 123 9.52 -16.24 6.78
C TYR A 123 10.17 -14.86 6.76
N ALA A 124 10.84 -14.41 7.83
CA ALA A 124 11.49 -13.10 7.87
C ALA A 124 12.44 -12.81 6.69
N PRO A 125 13.23 -13.78 6.15
CA PRO A 125 14.07 -13.51 4.99
C PRO A 125 13.29 -13.17 3.71
N VAL A 126 12.07 -13.71 3.55
CA VAL A 126 11.25 -13.54 2.34
C VAL A 126 10.13 -12.52 2.50
N LEU A 127 9.63 -12.31 3.72
CA LEU A 127 8.60 -11.32 4.08
C LEU A 127 9.19 -10.04 4.70
N GLY A 128 10.53 -9.97 4.82
CA GLY A 128 11.27 -8.90 5.48
C GLY A 128 10.80 -7.51 5.10
N ASN A 129 10.78 -7.23 3.80
CA ASN A 129 10.51 -5.90 3.26
C ASN A 129 9.06 -5.42 3.47
N VAL A 130 8.08 -6.33 3.47
CA VAL A 130 6.65 -5.96 3.41
C VAL A 130 5.92 -6.14 4.74
N ILE A 131 6.31 -7.13 5.55
CA ILE A 131 5.60 -7.47 6.81
C ILE A 131 6.52 -7.25 8.01
N CYS A 132 7.64 -7.99 8.08
CA CYS A 132 8.50 -8.00 9.27
C CYS A 132 9.10 -6.63 9.57
N CYS A 133 9.80 -5.98 8.63
CA CYS A 133 10.48 -4.72 8.91
C CYS A 133 9.53 -3.55 9.20
N PRO A 134 8.37 -3.42 8.52
CA PRO A 134 7.33 -2.48 8.94
C PRO A 134 6.86 -2.69 10.39
N GLN A 135 6.62 -3.95 10.81
CA GLN A 135 6.20 -4.26 12.17
C GLN A 135 7.33 -4.04 13.19
N PHE A 136 8.57 -4.42 12.87
CA PHE A 136 9.73 -4.21 13.75
C PHE A 136 10.05 -2.72 13.93
N SER A 137 9.99 -1.92 12.87
CA SER A 137 10.15 -0.46 12.96
C SER A 137 9.08 0.17 13.84
N SER A 138 7.83 -0.30 13.71
CA SER A 138 6.70 0.13 14.53
C SER A 138 6.93 -0.17 16.01
N LEU A 139 7.38 -1.40 16.34
CA LEU A 139 7.74 -1.79 17.70
C LEU A 139 8.80 -0.86 18.31
N LEU A 140 9.85 -0.52 17.56
CA LEU A 140 10.92 0.34 18.08
C LEU A 140 10.44 1.76 18.39
N HIS A 141 9.58 2.34 17.54
CA HIS A 141 8.97 3.64 17.82
C HIS A 141 8.07 3.61 19.05
N ILE A 142 7.23 2.58 19.16
CA ILE A 142 6.37 2.35 20.34
C ILE A 142 7.21 2.19 21.60
N PHE A 143 8.29 1.43 21.52
CA PHE A 143 9.23 1.24 22.62
C PHE A 143 9.88 2.57 23.06
N GLN A 144 10.34 3.41 22.13
CA GLN A 144 10.89 4.74 22.45
C GLN A 144 9.84 5.62 23.14
N GLY A 145 8.62 5.65 22.60
CA GLY A 145 7.51 6.38 23.21
C GLY A 145 7.19 5.90 24.62
N PHE A 146 7.13 4.58 24.82
CA PHE A 146 6.89 3.97 26.13
C PHE A 146 8.02 4.27 27.12
N TYR A 147 9.28 4.15 26.71
CA TYR A 147 10.44 4.55 27.51
C TYR A 147 10.33 6.01 27.95
N SER A 148 9.91 6.89 27.03
CA SER A 148 9.83 8.32 27.31
C SER A 148 8.89 8.66 28.47
N ILE A 149 7.82 7.85 28.70
CA ILE A 149 6.75 8.14 29.67
C ILE A 149 7.32 8.52 31.04
N ASN A 150 8.39 7.85 31.45
CA ASN A 150 9.02 8.02 32.76
C ASN A 150 10.29 8.89 32.74
N SER A 151 10.85 9.23 31.58
CA SER A 151 12.19 9.83 31.47
C SER A 151 12.23 11.27 30.94
N ASP A 152 11.09 11.89 30.57
CA ASP A 152 10.93 13.18 29.86
C ASP A 152 11.73 13.35 28.54
N ASN A 153 12.65 12.42 28.28
CA ASN A 153 13.46 12.28 27.09
C ASN A 153 12.73 11.37 26.08
N LEU A 154 12.68 11.81 24.83
CA LEU A 154 12.08 11.08 23.71
C LEU A 154 13.02 10.03 23.10
N VAL A 155 14.26 9.95 23.58
CA VAL A 155 15.30 9.07 23.03
C VAL A 155 16.14 8.46 24.14
N LEU A 156 16.83 7.36 23.83
CA LEU A 156 17.66 6.63 24.79
C LEU A 156 19.11 7.16 24.77
N LEU A 157 19.78 7.05 25.91
CA LEU A 157 21.24 7.21 25.97
C LEU A 157 21.93 6.00 25.32
N ASN A 158 23.10 6.19 24.70
CA ASN A 158 23.79 5.15 23.92
C ASN A 158 23.92 3.80 24.66
N ALA A 159 24.41 3.80 25.90
CA ALA A 159 24.57 2.56 26.67
C ALA A 159 23.23 1.85 26.94
N VAL A 160 22.20 2.62 27.30
CA VAL A 160 20.85 2.10 27.56
C VAL A 160 20.22 1.59 26.25
N ALA A 161 20.45 2.27 25.13
CA ALA A 161 19.97 1.86 23.82
C ALA A 161 20.56 0.51 23.39
N ASP A 162 21.85 0.27 23.61
CA ASP A 162 22.49 -1.02 23.29
C ASP A 162 21.91 -2.16 24.12
N ASP A 163 21.74 -1.95 25.43
CA ASP A 163 21.17 -2.96 26.33
C ASP A 163 19.69 -3.24 26.02
N CYS A 164 18.88 -2.19 25.85
CA CYS A 164 17.47 -2.32 25.48
C CYS A 164 17.26 -2.97 24.11
N PHE A 165 18.09 -2.61 23.12
CA PHE A 165 18.00 -3.21 21.79
C PHE A 165 18.32 -4.72 21.85
N LYS A 166 19.34 -5.12 22.61
CA LYS A 166 19.65 -6.54 22.84
C LYS A 166 18.50 -7.27 23.53
N ASP A 167 17.90 -6.67 24.56
CA ASP A 167 16.77 -7.25 25.28
C ASP A 167 15.57 -7.46 24.35
N ILE A 168 15.22 -6.47 23.52
CA ILE A 168 14.15 -6.59 22.51
C ILE A 168 14.41 -7.76 21.57
N ILE A 169 15.62 -7.85 21.01
CA ILE A 169 15.96 -8.93 20.06
C ILE A 169 15.93 -10.31 20.75
N ASN A 170 16.42 -10.42 21.97
CA ASN A 170 16.37 -11.67 22.73
C ASN A 170 14.94 -12.11 23.02
N ILE A 171 14.04 -11.17 23.37
CA ILE A 171 12.61 -11.45 23.59
C ILE A 171 11.94 -11.91 22.29
N LEU A 172 12.21 -11.25 21.16
CA LEU A 172 11.65 -11.64 19.87
C LEU A 172 12.13 -13.05 19.47
N ALA A 173 13.43 -13.33 19.59
CA ALA A 173 14.00 -14.64 19.30
C ALA A 173 13.41 -15.74 20.19
N SER A 174 13.17 -15.45 21.48
CA SER A 174 12.55 -16.39 22.42
C SER A 174 11.09 -16.70 22.11
N ARG A 175 10.45 -15.86 21.28
CA ARG A 175 9.08 -16.03 20.76
C ARG A 175 9.07 -16.57 19.32
N GLY A 176 10.20 -17.07 18.82
CA GLY A 176 10.32 -17.71 17.51
C GLY A 176 10.55 -16.76 16.33
N ALA A 177 10.90 -15.49 16.61
CA ALA A 177 11.32 -14.56 15.58
C ALA A 177 12.75 -14.86 15.09
N ASN A 178 13.10 -14.37 13.91
CA ASN A 178 14.44 -14.54 13.37
C ASN A 178 15.47 -13.71 14.17
N GLY A 179 16.51 -14.35 14.71
CA GLY A 179 17.57 -13.63 15.44
C GLY A 179 18.36 -12.62 14.60
N SER A 180 18.30 -12.71 13.26
CA SER A 180 18.95 -11.78 12.32
C SER A 180 18.07 -10.62 11.86
N ILE A 181 16.92 -10.35 12.50
CA ILE A 181 16.05 -9.18 12.21
C ILE A 181 16.82 -7.87 12.04
N PRO A 182 17.80 -7.50 12.92
CA PRO A 182 18.55 -6.26 12.77
C PRO A 182 19.26 -6.14 11.41
N ALA A 183 19.81 -7.26 10.90
CA ALA A 183 20.46 -7.29 9.60
C ALA A 183 19.44 -7.28 8.45
N ILE A 184 18.36 -8.07 8.57
CA ILE A 184 17.28 -8.13 7.57
C ILE A 184 16.65 -6.74 7.36
N CYS A 185 16.41 -6.01 8.45
CA CYS A 185 15.76 -4.70 8.41
C CYS A 185 16.74 -3.52 8.38
N SER A 186 18.05 -3.77 8.41
CA SER A 186 19.09 -2.73 8.45
C SER A 186 18.91 -1.73 9.61
N VAL A 187 18.55 -2.22 10.80
CA VAL A 187 18.31 -1.41 12.00
C VAL A 187 19.36 -1.68 13.07
N LYS A 188 19.79 -0.63 13.76
CA LYS A 188 20.81 -0.67 14.82
C LYS A 188 20.28 -0.02 16.10
N SER A 189 20.95 -0.27 17.23
CA SER A 189 20.67 0.38 18.52
C SER A 189 20.78 1.91 18.45
N SER A 190 21.67 2.44 17.61
CA SER A 190 21.82 3.89 17.38
C SER A 190 20.55 4.57 16.85
N ASN A 191 19.63 3.82 16.23
CA ASN A 191 18.33 4.37 15.82
C ASN A 191 17.46 4.77 17.02
N LEU A 192 17.76 4.28 18.23
CA LEU A 192 17.00 4.60 19.45
C LEU A 192 17.48 5.89 20.15
N THR A 193 18.61 6.46 19.76
CA THR A 193 19.30 7.54 20.50
C THR A 193 19.03 8.94 19.96
N GLY A 194 18.25 9.03 18.87
CA GLY A 194 17.95 10.28 18.17
C GLY A 194 19.14 10.93 17.49
N GLY A 195 20.26 10.21 17.37
CA GLY A 195 21.46 10.62 16.65
C GLY A 195 21.83 12.09 16.84
N SER A 196 21.88 12.82 15.73
CA SER A 196 22.29 14.23 15.66
C SER A 196 21.12 15.22 15.83
N CYS A 197 19.91 14.75 16.12
CA CYS A 197 18.77 15.65 16.26
C CYS A 197 18.96 16.60 17.47
N PRO A 198 18.78 17.93 17.29
CA PRO A 198 19.05 18.92 18.34
C PRO A 198 18.02 18.89 19.49
N VAL A 199 16.79 18.44 19.23
CA VAL A 199 15.75 18.32 20.26
C VAL A 199 15.57 16.86 20.62
N LYS A 200 15.63 16.57 21.92
CA LYS A 200 15.54 15.20 22.47
C LYS A 200 14.57 15.10 23.64
N ASP A 201 14.09 16.22 24.18
CA ASP A 201 13.16 16.29 25.30
C ASP A 201 11.75 16.71 24.86
N ILE A 202 10.75 16.33 25.64
CA ILE A 202 9.34 16.61 25.37
C ILE A 202 9.02 18.11 25.40
N ASN A 203 9.52 18.83 26.41
CA ASN A 203 9.16 20.23 26.66
C ASN A 203 9.58 21.15 25.52
N THR A 204 10.74 20.89 24.93
CA THR A 204 11.26 21.65 23.80
C THR A 204 10.51 21.30 22.52
N LEU A 205 10.18 20.02 22.30
CA LEU A 205 9.42 19.59 21.13
C LEU A 205 8.03 20.24 21.10
N GLU A 206 7.29 20.18 22.21
CA GLU A 206 5.91 20.69 22.28
C GLU A 206 5.82 22.22 22.12
N LYS A 207 6.90 22.95 22.39
CA LYS A 207 6.97 24.40 22.15
C LYS A 207 7.22 24.75 20.68
N ILE A 208 7.92 23.89 19.94
CA ILE A 208 8.36 24.14 18.56
C ILE A 208 7.35 23.58 17.55
N VAL A 209 6.81 22.40 17.84
CA VAL A 209 5.93 21.65 16.94
C VAL A 209 4.47 21.96 17.24
N ASN A 210 3.66 22.13 16.19
CA ASN A 210 2.21 22.16 16.34
C ASN A 210 1.71 20.72 16.58
N THR A 211 1.66 20.34 17.85
CA THR A 211 1.33 18.98 18.31
C THR A 211 -0.13 18.61 18.05
N SER A 212 -1.06 19.56 18.08
CA SER A 212 -2.46 19.31 17.75
C SER A 212 -2.64 18.92 16.28
N LYS A 213 -2.02 19.66 15.36
CA LYS A 213 -2.01 19.33 13.92
C LYS A 213 -1.35 17.98 13.66
N LEU A 214 -0.24 17.68 14.34
CA LEU A 214 0.46 16.40 14.20
C LEU A 214 -0.40 15.23 14.66
N LEU A 215 -1.07 15.38 15.81
CA LEU A 215 -1.94 14.35 16.37
C LEU A 215 -3.20 14.14 15.51
N GLU A 216 -3.80 15.21 15.00
CA GLU A 216 -4.93 15.14 14.07
C GLU A 216 -4.54 14.36 12.80
N ALA A 217 -3.34 14.62 12.26
CA ALA A 217 -2.86 13.94 11.06
C ALA A 217 -2.55 12.45 11.27
N CYS A 218 -2.05 12.06 12.44
CA CYS A 218 -1.46 10.73 12.66
C CYS A 218 -2.26 9.81 13.61
N SER A 219 -3.29 10.31 14.29
CA SER A 219 -4.09 9.50 15.23
C SER A 219 -4.92 8.42 14.55
N THR A 220 -5.50 8.74 13.38
CA THR A 220 -6.30 7.81 12.58
C THR A 220 -5.84 7.89 11.12
N VAL A 221 -4.92 7.00 10.76
CA VAL A 221 -4.35 6.97 9.41
C VAL A 221 -5.19 6.04 8.53
N ASP A 222 -5.82 6.60 7.50
CA ASP A 222 -6.49 5.79 6.46
C ASP A 222 -5.43 5.26 5.47
N PRO A 223 -5.33 3.95 5.22
CA PRO A 223 -4.28 3.40 4.36
C PRO A 223 -4.33 3.88 2.91
N LEU A 224 -5.52 4.06 2.33
CA LEU A 224 -5.67 4.47 0.94
C LEU A 224 -5.27 5.93 0.78
N LYS A 225 -5.78 6.80 1.65
CA LYS A 225 -5.42 8.22 1.69
C LYS A 225 -3.93 8.36 1.98
N GLU A 226 -3.36 7.67 2.95
CA GLU A 226 -1.95 7.84 3.28
C GLU A 226 -1.01 7.40 2.14
N CYS A 227 -1.33 6.31 1.46
CA CYS A 227 -0.53 5.79 0.34
C CYS A 227 -0.62 6.62 -0.94
N CYS A 228 -1.68 7.42 -1.10
CA CYS A 228 -1.98 8.18 -2.31
C CYS A 228 -1.88 9.69 -2.15
N ARG A 229 -2.40 10.21 -1.05
CA ARG A 229 -2.41 11.61 -0.66
C ARG A 229 -2.07 11.70 0.82
N SER A 230 -0.82 11.41 1.13
CA SER A 230 -0.30 11.34 2.50
C SER A 230 -0.59 12.61 3.30
N ILE A 231 -1.03 12.43 4.55
CA ILE A 231 -1.30 13.52 5.50
C ILE A 231 -0.36 13.39 6.70
N CYS A 232 -0.22 12.18 7.24
CA CYS A 232 0.62 11.94 8.42
C CYS A 232 2.11 12.00 8.08
N GLN A 233 2.59 11.37 7.00
CA GLN A 233 4.01 11.48 6.60
C GLN A 233 4.46 12.94 6.42
N PRO A 234 3.75 13.82 5.67
CA PRO A 234 4.11 15.22 5.57
C PRO A 234 4.09 15.96 6.90
N ALA A 235 3.11 15.68 7.78
CA ALA A 235 3.06 16.30 9.11
C ALA A 235 4.28 15.92 9.96
N ILE A 236 4.72 14.66 9.91
CA ILE A 236 5.94 14.19 10.59
C ILE A 236 7.19 14.90 10.03
N ILE A 237 7.30 15.02 8.70
CA ILE A 237 8.43 15.69 8.05
C ILE A 237 8.44 17.19 8.42
N GLU A 238 7.28 17.85 8.39
CA GLU A 238 7.14 19.25 8.81
C GLU A 238 7.58 19.46 10.26
N ALA A 239 7.15 18.57 11.17
CA ALA A 239 7.57 18.60 12.57
C ALA A 239 9.08 18.38 12.72
N ALA A 240 9.64 17.41 12.01
CA ALA A 240 11.07 17.13 12.05
C ALA A 240 11.92 18.29 11.51
N LEU A 241 11.46 18.96 10.44
CA LEU A 241 12.11 20.17 9.91
C LEU A 241 12.04 21.35 10.88
N LYS A 242 10.92 21.52 11.60
CA LYS A 242 10.80 22.56 12.65
C LYS A 242 11.77 22.31 13.79
N ILE A 243 11.92 21.06 14.20
CA ILE A 243 12.86 20.64 15.25
C ILE A 243 14.32 20.85 14.83
N LEU A 244 14.65 20.52 13.57
CA LEU A 244 15.98 20.75 13.00
C LEU A 244 16.39 22.23 13.05
N GLY A 245 15.39 23.12 12.98
CA GLY A 245 15.55 24.56 12.92
C GLY A 245 15.94 25.03 11.51
N THR A 246 15.84 26.33 11.25
CA THR A 246 16.26 26.97 10.00
C THR A 246 17.79 27.06 9.90
N GLN A 247 18.51 25.96 10.15
CA GLN A 247 19.94 25.89 9.85
C GLN A 247 20.10 25.98 8.34
N SER A 248 20.94 26.92 7.87
CA SER A 248 21.16 27.16 6.44
C SER A 248 21.48 25.85 5.73
N PHE A 249 20.77 25.57 4.64
CA PHE A 249 20.97 24.45 3.69
C PHE A 249 22.31 24.51 2.93
N ALA A 250 23.35 25.06 3.56
CA ALA A 250 24.67 25.20 3.00
C ALA A 250 25.58 24.20 3.72
N ASP A 251 25.90 23.14 2.98
CA ASP A 251 27.02 22.20 3.12
C ASP A 251 26.69 20.76 3.60
N ASN A 252 26.91 19.80 2.68
CA ASN A 252 26.71 18.34 2.76
C ASN A 252 25.29 17.77 2.94
N ASP A 253 24.58 17.60 1.80
CA ASP A 253 23.24 16.99 1.69
C ASP A 253 23.03 15.67 2.46
N LYS A 254 24.05 14.81 2.57
CA LYS A 254 23.95 13.51 3.27
C LYS A 254 23.80 13.67 4.78
N ASN A 255 24.61 14.53 5.40
CA ASN A 255 24.56 14.77 6.84
C ASN A 255 23.23 15.40 7.25
N HIS A 256 22.68 16.28 6.42
CA HIS A 256 21.36 16.88 6.63
C HIS A 256 20.22 15.87 6.50
N LEU A 257 20.29 14.95 5.53
CA LEU A 257 19.27 13.89 5.39
C LEU A 257 19.29 12.93 6.59
N ASP A 258 20.47 12.55 7.06
CA ASP A 258 20.63 11.68 8.23
C ASP A 258 20.09 12.39 9.50
N MET A 259 20.42 13.66 9.69
CA MET A 259 19.89 14.47 10.80
C MET A 259 18.37 14.65 10.74
N LEU A 260 17.80 14.83 9.54
CA LEU A 260 16.36 14.88 9.36
C LEU A 260 15.71 13.55 9.74
N ASN A 261 16.30 12.42 9.34
CA ASN A 261 15.81 11.09 9.71
C ASN A 261 15.89 10.85 11.22
N ASP A 262 16.97 11.30 11.86
CA ASP A 262 17.12 11.27 13.31
C ASP A 262 15.99 12.06 14.00
N CYS A 263 15.68 13.26 13.49
CA CYS A 263 14.58 14.06 14.01
C CYS A 263 13.20 13.48 13.73
N LYS A 264 12.99 12.78 12.61
CA LYS A 264 11.77 11.99 12.40
C LYS A 264 11.62 10.93 13.49
N GLY A 265 12.72 10.28 13.90
CA GLY A 265 12.75 9.34 15.02
C GLY A 265 12.23 9.95 16.33
N VAL A 266 12.66 11.17 16.64
CA VAL A 266 12.17 11.93 17.82
C VAL A 266 10.66 12.20 17.72
N VAL A 267 10.18 12.62 16.55
CA VAL A 267 8.75 12.86 16.31
C VAL A 267 7.93 11.57 16.46
N TYR A 268 8.40 10.45 15.92
CA TYR A 268 7.75 9.14 16.10
C TYR A 268 7.66 8.73 17.56
N SER A 269 8.72 8.97 18.35
CA SER A 269 8.71 8.71 19.78
C SER A 269 7.64 9.54 20.51
N TRP A 270 7.52 10.82 20.20
CA TRP A 270 6.48 11.69 20.78
C TRP A 270 5.06 11.23 20.39
N ILE A 271 4.83 10.87 19.12
CA ILE A 271 3.54 10.31 18.67
C ILE A 271 3.22 9.02 19.45
N SER A 272 4.21 8.14 19.60
CA SER A 272 4.08 6.85 20.29
C SER A 272 3.81 6.99 21.78
N ARG A 273 4.33 8.04 22.41
CA ARG A 273 4.02 8.40 23.80
C ARG A 273 2.57 8.83 23.96
N THR A 274 2.05 9.54 22.96
CA THR A 274 0.75 10.22 23.04
C THR A 274 -0.41 9.30 22.64
N LEU A 275 -0.20 8.43 21.64
CA LEU A 275 -1.21 7.51 21.14
C LEU A 275 -1.23 6.19 21.93
N PRO A 276 -2.40 5.53 22.03
CA PRO A 276 -2.45 4.13 22.45
C PRO A 276 -1.55 3.25 21.59
N HIS A 277 -0.91 2.23 22.19
CA HIS A 277 0.06 1.37 21.50
C HIS A 277 -0.50 0.73 20.21
N ASP A 278 -1.75 0.28 20.21
CA ASP A 278 -2.37 -0.32 19.02
C ASP A 278 -2.65 0.69 17.90
N ALA A 279 -3.04 1.92 18.27
CA ALA A 279 -3.27 3.00 17.31
C ALA A 279 -1.94 3.46 16.69
N ALA A 280 -0.91 3.65 17.52
CA ALA A 280 0.44 3.94 17.06
C ALA A 280 0.98 2.82 16.15
N ASN A 281 0.77 1.56 16.53
CA ASN A 281 1.20 0.41 15.74
C ASN A 281 0.54 0.40 14.36
N THR A 282 -0.76 0.62 14.32
CA THR A 282 -1.53 0.68 13.07
C THR A 282 -1.04 1.82 12.19
N ALA A 283 -0.88 3.02 12.75
CA ALA A 283 -0.41 4.19 12.03
C ALA A 283 0.98 3.95 11.42
N PHE A 284 1.98 3.54 12.20
CA PHE A 284 3.34 3.38 11.69
C PHE A 284 3.48 2.25 10.67
N ARG A 285 2.71 1.17 10.81
CA ARG A 285 2.68 0.11 9.80
C ARG A 285 2.10 0.59 8.49
N ILE A 286 1.03 1.39 8.51
CA ILE A 286 0.47 2.01 7.30
C ILE A 286 1.52 2.92 6.65
N LEU A 287 2.13 3.81 7.42
CA LEU A 287 3.18 4.71 6.91
C LEU A 287 4.34 3.93 6.26
N SER A 288 4.77 2.84 6.91
CA SER A 288 5.85 1.98 6.42
C SER A 288 5.43 1.22 5.15
N ALA A 289 4.24 0.60 5.14
CA ALA A 289 3.69 -0.08 3.97
C ALA A 289 3.58 0.86 2.76
N CYS A 290 3.04 2.06 2.97
CA CYS A 290 2.94 3.08 1.94
C CYS A 290 4.32 3.53 1.42
N LYS A 291 5.35 3.53 2.25
CA LYS A 291 6.73 3.83 1.85
C LYS A 291 7.34 2.70 1.02
N VAL A 292 7.28 1.45 1.49
CA VAL A 292 7.91 0.31 0.79
C VAL A 292 7.27 0.03 -0.56
N ASN A 293 5.99 0.37 -0.72
CA ASN A 293 5.28 0.25 -2.00
C ASN A 293 5.66 1.30 -3.05
N LYS A 294 6.61 2.21 -2.78
CA LYS A 294 7.04 3.23 -3.76
C LYS A 294 8.32 2.86 -4.50
N ALA A 295 8.90 1.69 -4.23
CA ALA A 295 10.15 1.24 -4.85
C ALA A 295 10.12 -0.26 -5.20
N CYS A 296 10.96 -0.67 -6.14
CA CYS A 296 11.24 -2.08 -6.38
C CYS A 296 12.28 -2.56 -5.35
N PRO A 297 11.99 -3.59 -4.55
CA PRO A 297 12.95 -4.12 -3.58
C PRO A 297 13.86 -5.22 -4.15
N LEU A 298 13.64 -5.67 -5.38
CA LEU A 298 14.43 -6.72 -6.03
C LEU A 298 15.77 -6.16 -6.54
N ASP A 299 16.85 -6.92 -6.37
CA ASP A 299 18.14 -6.65 -6.98
C ASP A 299 18.11 -7.05 -8.46
N LEU A 300 17.86 -6.07 -9.33
CA LEU A 300 17.83 -6.22 -10.78
C LEU A 300 19.23 -5.98 -11.38
N LYS A 301 19.96 -7.08 -11.61
CA LYS A 301 21.25 -7.04 -12.33
C LYS A 301 21.07 -6.78 -13.81
N GLN A 302 22.08 -6.28 -14.51
CA GLN A 302 21.98 -6.03 -15.95
C GLN A 302 21.59 -7.32 -16.71
N PRO A 303 20.45 -7.35 -17.45
CA PRO A 303 19.94 -8.55 -18.10
C PRO A 303 20.63 -8.79 -19.46
N SER A 304 21.96 -8.92 -19.47
CA SER A 304 22.77 -9.02 -20.71
C SER A 304 22.36 -10.18 -21.61
N GLU A 305 22.14 -11.36 -21.03
CA GLU A 305 21.71 -12.56 -21.77
C GLU A 305 20.33 -12.39 -22.42
N VAL A 306 19.41 -11.72 -21.73
CA VAL A 306 18.08 -11.41 -22.26
C VAL A 306 18.20 -10.39 -23.40
N ILE A 307 19.01 -9.35 -23.22
CA ILE A 307 19.26 -8.34 -24.25
C ILE A 307 19.79 -9.01 -25.52
N VAL A 308 20.78 -9.89 -25.42
CA VAL A 308 21.36 -10.58 -26.59
C VAL A 308 20.33 -11.47 -27.29
N ALA A 309 19.52 -12.22 -26.52
CA ALA A 309 18.56 -13.16 -27.07
C ALA A 309 17.30 -12.48 -27.68
N CYS A 310 16.93 -11.31 -27.16
CA CYS A 310 15.67 -10.63 -27.52
C CYS A 310 15.85 -9.42 -28.43
N LYS A 311 17.08 -8.98 -28.70
CA LYS A 311 17.35 -7.83 -29.58
C LYS A 311 16.84 -8.11 -30.99
N ASN A 312 16.03 -7.19 -31.52
CA ASN A 312 15.39 -7.27 -32.85
C ASN A 312 14.35 -8.39 -33.03
N VAL A 313 13.84 -8.97 -31.94
CA VAL A 313 12.77 -9.97 -32.02
C VAL A 313 11.43 -9.28 -32.28
N ALA A 314 10.73 -9.69 -33.35
CA ALA A 314 9.42 -9.14 -33.75
C ALA A 314 8.25 -10.13 -33.54
N ALA A 315 8.53 -11.38 -33.15
CA ALA A 315 7.56 -12.44 -32.92
C ALA A 315 8.04 -13.34 -31.77
N PRO A 316 7.17 -14.17 -31.14
CA PRO A 316 7.58 -15.06 -30.05
C PRO A 316 8.81 -15.90 -30.44
N SER A 317 9.91 -15.71 -29.71
CA SER A 317 11.17 -16.43 -29.92
C SER A 317 11.44 -17.33 -28.72
N PRO A 318 11.52 -18.66 -28.89
CA PRO A 318 11.76 -19.59 -27.79
C PRO A 318 13.05 -19.27 -27.01
N SER A 319 14.11 -18.83 -27.68
CA SER A 319 15.37 -18.47 -27.03
C SER A 319 15.25 -17.18 -26.21
N CYS A 320 14.50 -16.18 -26.71
CA CYS A 320 14.23 -14.95 -25.98
C CYS A 320 13.40 -15.24 -24.71
N CYS A 321 12.28 -15.94 -24.84
CA CYS A 321 11.41 -16.24 -23.70
C CYS A 321 12.10 -17.16 -22.69
N SER A 322 12.89 -18.14 -23.12
CA SER A 322 13.67 -18.98 -22.22
C SER A 322 14.70 -18.17 -21.42
N SER A 323 15.38 -17.22 -22.06
CA SER A 323 16.36 -16.33 -21.41
C SER A 323 15.68 -15.40 -20.40
N LEU A 324 14.56 -14.78 -20.80
CA LEU A 324 13.75 -13.92 -19.93
C LEU A 324 13.21 -14.68 -18.71
N ASN A 325 12.64 -15.86 -18.91
CA ASN A 325 12.10 -16.68 -17.82
C ASN A 325 13.21 -17.13 -16.87
N THR A 326 14.39 -17.47 -17.38
CA THR A 326 15.54 -17.82 -16.54
C THR A 326 15.99 -16.63 -15.68
N TYR A 327 16.02 -15.43 -16.26
CA TYR A 327 16.32 -14.21 -15.52
C TYR A 327 15.27 -13.92 -14.43
N ILE A 328 13.98 -14.04 -14.78
CA ILE A 328 12.87 -13.83 -13.83
C ILE A 328 12.92 -14.84 -12.68
N VAL A 329 13.14 -16.13 -12.95
CA VAL A 329 13.31 -17.16 -11.92
C VAL A 329 14.48 -16.84 -10.97
N GLY A 330 15.51 -16.15 -11.45
CA GLY A 330 16.61 -15.66 -10.63
C GLY A 330 16.20 -14.57 -9.63
N ILE A 331 15.46 -13.56 -10.08
CA ILE A 331 15.01 -12.45 -9.23
C ILE A 331 13.88 -12.86 -8.29
N GLN A 332 13.02 -13.77 -8.73
CA GLN A 332 11.83 -14.24 -8.03
C GLN A 332 12.16 -14.91 -6.69
N LYS A 333 13.32 -15.58 -6.59
CA LYS A 333 13.75 -16.30 -5.38
C LYS A 333 14.19 -15.37 -4.25
N GLN A 334 14.28 -14.06 -4.48
CA GLN A 334 14.79 -13.13 -3.49
C GLN A 334 13.81 -12.91 -2.34
N MET A 335 12.56 -12.55 -2.63
CA MET A 335 11.55 -12.21 -1.62
C MET A 335 10.14 -12.19 -2.18
N LEU A 336 9.15 -12.16 -1.28
CA LEU A 336 7.76 -11.86 -1.62
C LEU A 336 7.57 -10.35 -1.70
N ILE A 337 6.87 -9.89 -2.73
CA ILE A 337 6.62 -8.47 -2.99
C ILE A 337 5.13 -8.20 -3.14
N THR A 338 4.72 -6.94 -2.99
CA THR A 338 3.32 -6.54 -3.22
C THR A 338 3.02 -6.38 -4.71
N ASN A 339 1.74 -6.36 -5.10
CA ASN A 339 1.34 -6.04 -6.48
C ASN A 339 1.97 -4.72 -6.95
N ARG A 340 1.98 -3.73 -6.06
CA ARG A 340 2.48 -2.39 -6.36
C ARG A 340 4.00 -2.38 -6.54
N GLN A 341 4.73 -3.15 -5.75
CA GLN A 341 6.17 -3.34 -5.95
C GLN A 341 6.46 -4.10 -7.23
N ALA A 342 5.68 -5.14 -7.56
CA ALA A 342 5.83 -5.92 -8.78
C ALA A 342 5.68 -5.04 -10.04
N ILE A 343 4.69 -4.15 -10.08
CA ILE A 343 4.52 -3.16 -11.17
C ILE A 343 5.78 -2.32 -11.36
N ILE A 344 6.34 -1.80 -10.26
CA ILE A 344 7.53 -0.96 -10.29
C ILE A 344 8.75 -1.77 -10.75
N CYS A 345 8.92 -3.00 -10.25
CA CYS A 345 9.99 -3.89 -10.66
C CYS A 345 9.92 -4.27 -12.15
N ALA A 346 8.74 -4.65 -12.63
CA ALA A 346 8.51 -4.99 -14.02
C ALA A 346 8.81 -3.81 -14.96
N THR A 347 8.36 -2.60 -14.57
CA THR A 347 8.65 -1.36 -15.31
C THR A 347 10.14 -1.07 -15.34
N MET A 348 10.84 -1.23 -14.21
CA MET A 348 12.28 -0.99 -14.12
C MET A 348 13.08 -1.97 -14.98
N LEU A 349 12.77 -3.27 -14.92
CA LEU A 349 13.39 -4.29 -15.78
C LEU A 349 13.12 -3.99 -17.26
N GLY A 350 11.89 -3.64 -17.61
CA GLY A 350 11.53 -3.28 -18.98
C GLY A 350 12.33 -2.08 -19.49
N SER A 351 12.57 -1.08 -18.63
CA SER A 351 13.38 0.09 -18.98
C SER A 351 14.86 -0.29 -19.17
N MET A 352 15.39 -1.21 -18.37
CA MET A 352 16.75 -1.74 -18.56
C MET A 352 16.88 -2.47 -19.90
N LEU A 353 15.88 -3.27 -20.28
CA LEU A 353 15.84 -3.99 -21.55
C LEU A 353 15.75 -3.03 -22.75
N GLN A 354 14.91 -2.00 -22.68
CA GLN A 354 14.80 -0.97 -23.70
C GLN A 354 16.12 -0.20 -23.89
N LYS A 355 16.79 0.17 -22.80
CA LYS A 355 18.14 0.77 -22.86
C LYS A 355 19.16 -0.16 -23.51
N GLY A 356 18.96 -1.47 -23.40
CA GLY A 356 19.75 -2.50 -24.11
C GLY A 356 19.41 -2.68 -25.59
N GLY A 357 18.36 -2.02 -26.10
CA GLY A 357 17.90 -2.11 -27.49
C GLY A 357 16.80 -3.14 -27.75
N VAL A 358 16.16 -3.67 -26.70
CA VAL A 358 14.96 -4.52 -26.83
C VAL A 358 13.72 -3.60 -26.87
N MET A 359 13.21 -3.32 -28.07
CA MET A 359 12.12 -2.36 -28.26
C MET A 359 10.72 -2.99 -28.22
N THR A 360 10.63 -4.27 -28.60
CA THR A 360 9.36 -5.02 -28.61
C THR A 360 8.94 -5.38 -27.19
N ASN A 361 7.63 -5.39 -26.92
CA ASN A 361 7.08 -5.82 -25.65
C ASN A 361 7.25 -7.33 -25.45
N ILE A 362 8.40 -7.73 -24.90
CA ILE A 362 8.70 -9.16 -24.68
C ILE A 362 7.91 -9.76 -23.51
N TYR A 363 7.32 -8.96 -22.63
CA TYR A 363 6.44 -9.48 -21.58
C TYR A 363 5.16 -10.06 -22.18
N GLU A 364 4.57 -9.36 -23.14
CA GLU A 364 3.41 -9.84 -23.89
C GLU A 364 3.76 -11.02 -24.80
N LEU A 365 4.94 -11.02 -25.44
CA LEU A 365 5.35 -12.14 -26.31
C LEU A 365 5.65 -13.44 -25.55
N CYS A 366 5.99 -13.34 -24.26
CA CYS A 366 6.43 -14.46 -23.44
C CYS A 366 5.46 -14.75 -22.28
N ASP A 367 4.27 -14.15 -22.29
CA ASP A 367 3.21 -14.32 -21.28
C ASP A 367 3.71 -14.08 -19.84
N VAL A 368 4.42 -12.97 -19.62
CA VAL A 368 4.93 -12.59 -18.30
C VAL A 368 3.89 -11.79 -17.51
N ASP A 369 3.54 -12.29 -16.33
CA ASP A 369 2.62 -11.67 -15.39
C ASP A 369 3.36 -11.01 -14.21
N LEU A 370 2.68 -10.13 -13.48
CA LEU A 370 3.21 -9.49 -12.27
C LEU A 370 3.63 -10.51 -11.21
N LYS A 371 2.88 -11.60 -11.06
CA LYS A 371 3.19 -12.65 -10.09
C LYS A 371 4.54 -13.32 -10.32
N ASP A 372 5.07 -13.29 -11.54
CA ASP A 372 6.33 -13.94 -11.89
C ASP A 372 7.53 -13.24 -11.24
N PHE A 373 7.35 -11.98 -10.80
CA PHE A 373 8.35 -11.23 -10.04
C PHE A 373 8.37 -11.58 -8.53
N SER A 374 7.47 -12.42 -8.05
CA SER A 374 7.34 -12.81 -6.62
C SER A 374 7.42 -14.32 -6.45
N ILE A 375 7.84 -14.80 -5.27
CA ILE A 375 8.01 -16.25 -5.00
C ILE A 375 6.75 -17.05 -5.40
N GLN A 376 6.95 -18.08 -6.23
CA GLN A 376 5.93 -19.08 -6.58
C GLN A 376 5.73 -19.96 -5.34
N VAL A 377 4.50 -20.04 -4.83
CA VAL A 377 4.15 -20.92 -3.72
C VAL A 377 3.51 -22.19 -4.27
N ALA A 378 3.90 -23.34 -3.75
CA ALA A 378 3.24 -24.61 -4.08
C ALA A 378 1.90 -24.65 -3.34
N VAL A 379 0.81 -24.68 -4.10
CA VAL A 379 -0.57 -24.90 -3.64
C VAL A 379 -1.05 -26.28 -4.09
N ALA A 380 -2.10 -26.80 -3.46
CA ALA A 380 -2.60 -28.15 -3.72
C ALA A 380 -2.89 -28.44 -5.22
N ASP A 381 -3.23 -27.39 -5.98
CA ASP A 381 -3.56 -27.48 -7.41
C ASP A 381 -2.43 -27.02 -8.37
N GLY A 382 -1.20 -26.79 -7.87
CA GLY A 382 -0.04 -26.41 -8.71
C GLY A 382 0.95 -25.45 -8.06
N GLN A 383 1.82 -24.83 -8.87
CA GLN A 383 2.60 -23.66 -8.44
C GLN A 383 1.84 -22.40 -8.85
N GLN A 384 1.52 -21.54 -7.88
CA GLN A 384 0.87 -20.27 -8.14
C GLN A 384 1.70 -19.14 -7.55
N GLY A 385 1.87 -18.08 -8.33
CA GLY A 385 2.60 -16.90 -7.91
C GLY A 385 1.79 -16.19 -6.83
N CYS A 386 2.47 -15.69 -5.82
CA CYS A 386 1.81 -15.00 -4.73
C CYS A 386 2.32 -13.57 -4.64
N LEU A 387 1.46 -12.61 -4.90
CA LEU A 387 1.71 -11.22 -4.55
C LEU A 387 1.05 -10.87 -3.23
N LEU A 388 1.73 -10.06 -2.43
CA LEU A 388 1.16 -9.54 -1.19
C LEU A 388 0.25 -8.34 -1.49
N ARG A 389 -0.75 -8.14 -0.63
CA ARG A 389 -1.57 -6.94 -0.66
C ARG A 389 -0.68 -5.71 -0.45
N SER A 390 -1.06 -4.59 -1.06
CA SER A 390 -0.37 -3.30 -0.85
C SER A 390 -0.67 -2.67 0.52
N LEU A 391 -1.63 -3.22 1.27
CA LEU A 391 -1.96 -2.79 2.62
C LEU A 391 -1.17 -3.59 3.66
N PRO A 392 -0.91 -3.03 4.86
CA PRO A 392 -0.29 -3.79 5.93
C PRO A 392 -1.03 -5.11 6.17
N ALA A 393 -0.30 -6.20 6.22
CA ALA A 393 -0.81 -7.53 6.49
C ALA A 393 -0.02 -8.15 7.65
N ASP A 394 -0.67 -9.07 8.35
CA ASP A 394 -0.07 -9.82 9.45
C ASP A 394 0.25 -11.24 8.96
N LEU A 395 1.28 -11.84 9.54
CA LEU A 395 1.44 -13.29 9.46
C LEU A 395 0.40 -13.94 10.38
N VAL A 396 -0.44 -14.80 9.82
CA VAL A 396 -1.52 -15.48 10.53
C VAL A 396 -1.03 -16.83 11.00
N TYR A 397 -1.09 -17.09 12.30
CA TYR A 397 -0.81 -18.41 12.86
C TYR A 397 -2.11 -19.15 13.15
N ASP A 398 -2.25 -20.34 12.59
CA ASP A 398 -3.31 -21.29 12.91
C ASP A 398 -2.70 -22.59 13.47
N ASN A 399 -3.37 -23.21 14.43
CA ASN A 399 -2.86 -24.42 15.08
C ASN A 399 -2.82 -25.64 14.16
N SER A 400 -3.63 -25.68 13.10
CA SER A 400 -3.72 -26.83 12.19
C SER A 400 -2.82 -26.69 10.95
N SER A 401 -2.66 -25.47 10.44
CA SER A 401 -1.91 -25.14 9.22
C SER A 401 -0.60 -24.39 9.48
N GLY A 402 -0.37 -23.96 10.73
CA GLY A 402 0.80 -23.19 11.14
C GLY A 402 0.76 -21.74 10.66
N PHE A 403 1.94 -21.17 10.40
CA PHE A 403 2.03 -19.80 9.87
C PHE A 403 1.62 -19.74 8.40
N SER A 404 0.76 -18.77 8.08
CA SER A 404 0.22 -18.51 6.75
C SER A 404 0.11 -17.01 6.51
N PHE A 405 0.03 -16.62 5.24
CA PHE A 405 -0.25 -15.24 4.83
C PHE A 405 -1.17 -15.26 3.62
N THR A 406 -1.86 -14.15 3.38
CA THR A 406 -2.84 -14.05 2.29
C THR A 406 -2.22 -13.41 1.06
N CYS A 407 -2.24 -14.16 -0.05
CA CYS A 407 -1.93 -13.63 -1.37
C CYS A 407 -3.09 -12.79 -1.90
N ASP A 408 -2.78 -11.79 -2.72
CA ASP A 408 -3.78 -11.03 -3.46
C ASP A 408 -4.14 -11.79 -4.74
N LEU A 409 -5.41 -12.19 -4.88
CA LEU A 409 -5.90 -13.02 -5.99
C LEU A 409 -5.79 -12.35 -7.38
N SER A 410 -5.34 -11.09 -7.43
CA SER A 410 -5.07 -10.32 -8.65
C SER A 410 -3.73 -10.70 -9.31
N ASP A 411 -3.32 -11.97 -9.21
CA ASP A 411 -1.96 -12.44 -9.57
C ASP A 411 -1.74 -12.56 -11.10
N ASN A 412 -2.79 -12.74 -11.90
CA ASN A 412 -2.71 -12.96 -13.36
C ASN A 412 -2.81 -11.66 -14.18
N ILE A 413 -2.23 -10.56 -13.66
CA ILE A 413 -2.17 -9.29 -14.39
C ILE A 413 -0.89 -9.27 -15.20
N ALA A 414 -1.00 -9.03 -16.51
CA ALA A 414 0.15 -8.90 -17.40
C ALA A 414 1.14 -7.84 -16.91
N ALA A 415 2.43 -8.17 -16.95
CA ALA A 415 3.48 -7.25 -16.52
C ALA A 415 3.53 -6.01 -17.45
N PRO A 416 3.61 -4.79 -16.88
CA PRO A 416 3.61 -3.57 -17.69
C PRO A 416 4.93 -3.41 -18.44
N TRP A 417 4.83 -3.21 -19.76
CA TRP A 417 5.97 -2.77 -20.57
C TRP A 417 6.05 -1.23 -20.56
N PRO A 418 7.20 -0.64 -20.25
CA PRO A 418 7.31 0.82 -20.14
C PRO A 418 7.10 1.48 -21.51
N SER A 419 6.17 2.43 -21.58
CA SER A 419 6.10 3.38 -22.69
C SER A 419 7.27 4.38 -22.56
N SER A 420 7.83 4.82 -23.69
CA SER A 420 9.04 5.68 -23.78
C SER A 420 8.96 7.04 -23.05
N SER A 421 7.83 7.37 -22.42
CA SER A 421 7.55 8.65 -21.76
C SER A 421 7.15 8.57 -20.26
N SER A 422 7.12 7.39 -19.62
CA SER A 422 6.32 7.21 -18.38
C SER A 422 7.05 6.75 -17.11
N LEU A 423 8.36 6.99 -16.96
CA LEU A 423 9.04 6.68 -15.68
C LEU A 423 8.70 7.65 -14.55
N THR A 424 8.25 8.87 -14.86
CA THR A 424 8.06 9.96 -13.88
C THR A 424 6.65 10.07 -13.31
N SER A 425 5.67 9.26 -13.74
CA SER A 425 4.26 9.47 -13.36
C SER A 425 3.44 8.20 -13.13
N LEU A 426 4.04 7.10 -12.63
CA LEU A 426 3.25 5.98 -12.11
C LEU A 426 2.62 6.35 -10.75
N SER A 427 1.72 7.33 -10.78
CA SER A 427 0.72 7.48 -9.72
C SER A 427 -0.27 6.34 -9.88
N LEU A 428 -0.04 5.25 -9.14
CA LEU A 428 -0.96 4.11 -9.02
C LEU A 428 -2.23 4.47 -8.23
N CYS A 429 -2.35 5.72 -7.84
CA CYS A 429 -3.54 6.30 -7.26
C CYS A 429 -4.31 6.93 -8.40
N ALA A 430 -5.53 6.42 -8.64
CA ALA A 430 -6.46 7.10 -9.51
C ALA A 430 -6.57 8.56 -9.04
N PRO A 431 -6.56 9.55 -9.95
CA PRO A 431 -7.12 10.84 -9.61
C PRO A 431 -8.53 10.55 -9.10
N GLU A 432 -8.86 10.96 -7.90
CA GLU A 432 -10.26 10.86 -7.48
C GLU A 432 -11.08 11.53 -8.58
N MET A 433 -12.02 10.77 -9.16
CA MET A 433 -13.24 11.39 -9.60
C MET A 433 -13.80 12.01 -8.34
N SER A 434 -13.50 13.30 -8.14
CA SER A 434 -14.22 14.13 -7.19
C SER A 434 -15.67 14.07 -7.64
N LEU A 435 -16.43 13.11 -7.11
CA LEU A 435 -17.86 13.26 -6.98
C LEU A 435 -18.02 14.58 -6.22
N PRO A 436 -18.60 15.63 -6.83
CA PRO A 436 -18.84 16.86 -6.10
C PRO A 436 -19.61 16.46 -4.84
N ALA A 437 -19.08 16.85 -3.68
CA ALA A 437 -19.74 16.62 -2.41
C ALA A 437 -21.20 17.04 -2.57
N LEU A 438 -22.13 16.12 -2.29
CA LEU A 438 -23.54 16.47 -2.15
C LEU A 438 -23.59 17.65 -1.18
N PRO A 439 -24.28 18.77 -1.51
CA PRO A 439 -24.36 19.90 -0.59
C PRO A 439 -24.96 19.41 0.72
N THR A 440 -24.14 19.35 1.77
CA THR A 440 -24.59 19.18 3.14
C THR A 440 -25.50 20.36 3.46
N SER A 441 -26.75 20.04 3.77
CA SER A 441 -27.71 21.00 4.29
C SER A 441 -27.16 21.61 5.57
N GLU A 442 -26.63 22.83 5.48
CA GLU A 442 -26.51 23.71 6.64
C GLU A 442 -27.90 24.17 7.01
N THR A 443 -28.50 23.55 8.02
CA THR A 443 -29.54 24.18 8.83
C THR A 443 -29.36 23.79 10.28
N LEU A 444 -28.69 24.65 11.06
CA LEU A 444 -29.20 25.07 12.36
C LEU A 444 -28.48 26.32 12.88
N GLY A 445 -28.97 27.49 12.49
CA GLY A 445 -28.72 28.76 13.16
C GLY A 445 -30.05 29.47 13.35
N ASN A 446 -30.68 29.27 14.51
CA ASN A 446 -31.93 29.93 14.89
C ASN A 446 -31.78 31.46 14.89
N LEU A 447 -32.69 32.16 14.20
CA LEU A 447 -33.28 33.42 14.70
C LEU A 447 -34.57 33.79 13.93
N GLY A 448 -35.69 33.89 14.65
CA GLY A 448 -36.72 34.91 14.38
C GLY A 448 -37.99 34.53 13.60
N CYS A 449 -39.02 34.07 14.32
CA CYS A 449 -40.41 34.11 13.85
C CYS A 449 -40.87 35.56 13.57
N ARG A 450 -41.21 35.90 12.31
CA ARG A 450 -42.36 36.77 11.95
C ARG A 450 -42.55 36.91 10.43
N GLY A 451 -43.71 36.51 9.94
CA GLY A 451 -44.42 37.22 8.87
C GLY A 451 -44.36 36.64 7.44
N GLY A 452 -45.53 36.24 6.94
CA GLY A 452 -45.95 36.63 5.59
C GLY A 452 -45.78 35.59 4.48
N TRP A 453 -46.83 34.83 4.22
CA TRP A 453 -47.11 34.01 3.03
C TRP A 453 -47.21 34.81 1.70
N THR A 454 -46.46 35.90 1.54
CA THR A 454 -46.69 36.89 0.48
C THR A 454 -45.55 37.10 -0.52
N ASP A 455 -44.34 36.57 -0.29
CA ASP A 455 -43.18 36.90 -1.15
C ASP A 455 -42.82 35.86 -2.23
N LEU A 456 -43.55 34.75 -2.34
CA LEU A 456 -43.32 33.74 -3.39
C LEU A 456 -44.23 33.89 -4.63
N PHE A 457 -45.29 34.71 -4.55
CA PHE A 457 -46.25 34.88 -5.64
C PHE A 457 -45.99 36.11 -6.52
N VAL A 458 -45.09 37.02 -6.13
CA VAL A 458 -44.79 38.25 -6.87
C VAL A 458 -43.89 38.03 -8.11
N PRO A 459 -42.88 37.14 -8.14
CA PRO A 459 -42.06 36.96 -9.34
C PRO A 459 -42.77 36.14 -10.43
N ILE A 460 -43.76 35.31 -10.08
CA ILE A 460 -44.47 34.42 -11.01
C ILE A 460 -45.60 35.17 -11.73
N LEU A 461 -46.28 36.11 -11.07
CA LEU A 461 -47.31 36.94 -11.70
C LEU A 461 -46.73 38.05 -12.61
N SER A 462 -45.52 38.52 -12.35
CA SER A 462 -44.85 39.52 -13.20
C SER A 462 -44.41 38.92 -14.55
N PHE A 463 -44.03 37.64 -14.60
CA PHE A 463 -43.63 36.99 -15.86
C PHE A 463 -44.79 36.72 -16.82
N PHE A 464 -46.01 36.52 -16.32
CA PHE A 464 -47.19 36.28 -17.16
C PHE A 464 -47.89 37.55 -17.65
N VAL A 465 -47.76 38.68 -16.96
CA VAL A 465 -48.37 39.96 -17.39
C VAL A 465 -47.53 40.69 -18.47
N PHE A 466 -46.21 40.53 -18.47
CA PHE A 466 -45.35 41.09 -19.54
C PHE A 466 -45.33 40.27 -20.83
N GLY A 467 -45.75 38.99 -20.78
CA GLY A 467 -45.87 38.12 -21.97
C GLY A 467 -47.12 38.36 -22.82
N THR A 468 -48.16 39.00 -22.26
CA THR A 468 -49.43 39.29 -22.96
C THR A 468 -49.54 40.74 -23.47
N LEU A 469 -48.51 41.56 -23.30
CA LEU A 469 -48.43 42.95 -23.81
C LEU A 469 -47.42 43.14 -24.96
N LEU A 470 -46.87 42.04 -25.48
CA LEU A 470 -45.98 42.03 -26.64
C LEU A 470 -46.46 41.06 -27.73
N PHE A 471 -47.74 41.18 -28.09
CA PHE A 471 -48.29 40.83 -29.39
C PHE A 471 -49.30 41.89 -29.85
#